data_AF-A0A8J5JQD0-F1
#
_entry.id   AF-A0A8J5JQD0-F1
#
_cell.length_a   1.000
_cell.length_b   1.000
_cell.length_c   1.000
_cell.angle_alpha   90.00
_cell.angle_beta   90.00
_cell.angle_gamma   90.00
#
_symmetry.space_group_name_H-M   'P 1'
#
loop_
_entity.id
_entity.type
_entity.pdbx_description
1 polymer ?
#
loop_
_entity_poly.entity_id
_entity_poly.type
_entity_poly.pdbx_seq_one_letter_code
_entity_poly.pdbx_strand_id
1 'polypeptide(L)'
;GLTCFLCYAIFAAVLGMFQFGYNTGVINAPQSVIENFIGDCWKERFNKNIEGSKQDLLWSIAVSIFAIGGMIGGICGGSVGNKFGRKKGLLLNNLLGVGGACLMGFSQMSYSYEMLILGRLVIGINC
;
A
#
# COMPACT_ATOMS: atom_id res chain seq x y z
N GLY A 1 35.49 -9.86 -10.25
CA GLY A 1 34.52 -10.94 -10.46
C GLY A 1 33.29 -10.67 -9.60
N LEU A 2 32.10 -10.87 -10.16
CA LEU A 2 30.83 -10.74 -9.44
C LEU A 2 30.78 -11.84 -8.35
N THR A 3 31.00 -11.51 -7.08
CA THR A 3 30.86 -12.47 -5.98
C THR A 3 29.39 -12.82 -5.76
N CYS A 4 29.05 -14.07 -5.43
CA CYS A 4 27.65 -14.49 -5.16
C CYS A 4 26.91 -13.58 -4.15
N PHE A 5 27.65 -13.04 -3.17
CA PHE A 5 27.12 -12.09 -2.19
C PHE A 5 26.61 -10.79 -2.82
N LEU A 6 27.28 -10.30 -3.88
CA LEU A 6 26.89 -9.09 -4.60
C LEU A 6 25.59 -9.34 -5.39
N CYS A 7 25.47 -10.48 -6.06
CA CYS A 7 24.23 -10.87 -6.75
C CYS A 7 23.05 -10.91 -5.78
N TYR A 8 23.24 -11.53 -4.62
CA TYR A 8 22.22 -11.63 -3.58
C TYR A 8 21.78 -10.24 -3.08
N ALA A 9 22.74 -9.35 -2.80
CA ALA A 9 22.43 -8.00 -2.35
C ALA A 9 21.67 -7.17 -3.39
N ILE A 10 22.04 -7.27 -4.67
CA ILE A 10 21.33 -6.60 -5.76
C ILE A 10 19.91 -7.14 -5.89
N PHE A 11 19.76 -8.48 -5.92
CA PHE A 11 18.45 -9.12 -6.02
C PHE A 11 17.53 -8.68 -4.88
N ALA A 12 18.03 -8.72 -3.63
CA ALA A 12 17.27 -8.29 -2.47
C ALA A 12 16.87 -6.80 -2.51
N ALA A 13 17.73 -5.93 -3.04
CA ALA A 13 17.43 -4.51 -3.18
C ALA A 13 16.36 -4.22 -4.25
N VAL A 14 16.38 -4.97 -5.36
CA VAL A 14 15.42 -4.79 -6.47
C VAL A 14 13.99 -5.18 -6.08
N LEU A 15 13.81 -6.09 -5.11
CA LEU A 15 12.48 -6.48 -4.62
C LEU A 15 11.66 -5.29 -4.08
N GLY A 16 12.30 -4.25 -3.54
CA GLY A 16 11.61 -3.03 -3.12
C GLY A 16 10.98 -2.27 -4.29
N MET A 17 11.72 -2.10 -5.39
CA MET A 17 11.21 -1.46 -6.61
C MET A 17 10.14 -2.31 -7.30
N PHE A 18 10.28 -3.63 -7.24
CA PHE A 18 9.21 -4.55 -7.69
C PHE A 18 7.93 -4.33 -6.89
N GLN A 19 8.02 -4.19 -5.56
CA GLN A 19 6.87 -3.90 -4.70
C GLN A 19 6.21 -2.57 -5.06
N PHE A 20 6.97 -1.51 -5.34
CA PHE A 20 6.42 -0.23 -5.80
C PHE A 20 5.63 -0.40 -7.11
N GLY A 21 6.21 -1.10 -8.10
CA GLY A 21 5.54 -1.37 -9.37
C GLY A 21 4.26 -2.19 -9.21
N TYR A 22 4.30 -3.24 -8.39
CA TYR A 22 3.13 -4.07 -8.09
C TYR A 22 1.99 -3.27 -7.46
N ASN A 23 2.26 -2.49 -6.41
CA ASN A 23 1.22 -1.72 -5.71
C ASN A 23 0.66 -0.55 -6.55
N THR A 24 1.42 -0.07 -7.52
CA THR A 24 0.96 0.92 -8.50
C THR A 24 0.00 0.28 -9.51
N GLY A 25 0.31 -0.93 -10.01
CA GLY A 25 -0.47 -1.58 -11.06
C GLY A 25 -1.66 -2.40 -10.57
N VAL A 26 -1.55 -3.07 -9.42
CA VAL A 26 -2.52 -4.07 -8.95
C VAL A 26 -3.91 -3.50 -8.72
N ILE A 27 -4.03 -2.22 -8.37
CA ILE A 27 -5.31 -1.62 -8.03
C ILE A 27 -6.21 -1.41 -9.26
N ASN A 28 -5.65 -1.28 -10.46
CA ASN A 28 -6.45 -0.91 -11.64
C ASN A 28 -7.30 -2.07 -12.18
N ALA A 29 -6.81 -3.31 -12.15
CA ALA A 29 -7.53 -4.47 -12.69
C ALA A 29 -8.80 -4.83 -11.89
N PRO A 30 -8.78 -4.88 -10.54
CA PRO A 30 -9.96 -5.18 -9.72
C PRO A 30 -10.77 -3.93 -9.34
N GLN A 31 -10.73 -2.84 -10.12
CA GLN A 31 -11.44 -1.60 -9.80
C GLN A 31 -12.93 -1.85 -9.49
N SER A 32 -13.65 -2.53 -10.39
CA SER A 32 -15.07 -2.82 -10.22
C SER A 32 -15.37 -3.68 -8.99
N VAL A 33 -14.47 -4.59 -8.64
CA VAL A 33 -14.61 -5.46 -7.45
C VAL A 33 -14.46 -4.64 -6.18
N ILE A 34 -13.48 -3.73 -6.12
CA ILE A 34 -13.26 -2.88 -4.95
C ILE A 34 -14.39 -1.85 -4.80
N GLU A 35 -14.84 -1.29 -5.91
CA GLU A 35 -16.01 -0.40 -5.96
C GLU A 35 -17.27 -1.08 -5.40
N ASN A 36 -17.56 -2.31 -5.83
CA ASN A 36 -18.66 -3.10 -5.29
C ASN A 36 -18.49 -3.37 -3.79
N PHE A 37 -17.28 -3.73 -3.34
CA PHE A 37 -16.98 -3.92 -1.92
C PHE A 37 -17.24 -2.65 -1.08
N ILE A 38 -16.87 -1.47 -1.58
CA ILE A 38 -17.17 -0.19 -0.93
C ILE A 38 -18.69 0.02 -0.84
N GLY A 39 -19.41 -0.27 -1.93
CA GLY A 39 -20.87 -0.19 -1.98
C GLY A 39 -21.54 -1.12 -0.97
N ASP A 40 -21.08 -2.36 -0.86
CA ASP A 40 -21.59 -3.35 0.10
C ASP A 40 -21.35 -2.93 1.55
N CYS A 41 -20.14 -2.47 1.88
CA CYS A 41 -19.82 -1.94 3.22
C CYS A 41 -20.69 -0.73 3.57
N TRP A 42 -20.92 0.16 2.61
CA TRP A 42 -21.78 1.33 2.83
C TRP A 42 -23.23 0.95 3.05
N LYS A 43 -23.74 0.00 2.26
CA LYS A 43 -25.10 -0.51 2.36
C LYS A 43 -25.34 -1.20 3.70
N GLU A 44 -24.40 -2.00 4.18
CA GLU A 44 -24.49 -2.63 5.50
C GLU A 44 -24.55 -1.59 6.63
N ARG A 45 -23.73 -0.53 6.55
CA ARG A 45 -23.64 0.49 7.60
C ARG A 45 -24.83 1.45 7.63
N PHE A 46 -25.34 1.85 6.46
CA PHE A 46 -26.35 2.91 6.35
C PHE A 46 -27.72 2.42 5.82
N ASN A 47 -27.86 1.14 5.51
CA ASN A 47 -29.06 0.54 4.89
C ASN A 47 -29.51 1.27 3.61
N LYS A 48 -28.56 1.90 2.91
CA LYS A 48 -28.81 2.69 1.69
C LYS A 48 -27.71 2.40 0.67
N ASN A 49 -28.08 2.37 -0.60
CA ASN A 49 -27.08 2.30 -1.67
C ASN A 49 -26.26 3.58 -1.69
N ILE A 50 -24.96 3.44 -1.92
CA ILE A 50 -24.07 4.58 -2.10
C ILE A 50 -24.40 5.29 -3.42
N GLU A 51 -24.26 6.61 -3.42
CA GLU A 51 -24.38 7.42 -4.63
C GLU A 51 -23.12 7.22 -5.49
N GLY A 52 -23.27 7.03 -6.80
CA GLY A 52 -22.14 6.75 -7.70
C GLY A 52 -21.00 7.76 -7.58
N SER A 53 -21.32 9.06 -7.51
CA SER A 53 -20.32 10.12 -7.33
C SER A 53 -19.50 9.96 -6.03
N LYS A 54 -20.12 9.48 -4.94
CA LYS A 54 -19.41 9.25 -3.66
C LYS A 54 -18.53 8.00 -3.72
N GLN A 55 -18.99 6.97 -4.41
CA GLN A 55 -18.22 5.74 -4.63
C GLN A 55 -16.95 6.03 -5.44
N ASP A 56 -17.07 6.81 -6.52
CA ASP A 56 -15.93 7.26 -7.35
C ASP A 56 -14.94 8.10 -6.55
N LEU A 57 -15.45 8.96 -5.65
CA LEU A 57 -14.61 9.75 -4.74
C LEU A 57 -13.83 8.86 -3.77
N LEU A 58 -14.48 7.87 -3.14
CA LEU A 58 -13.82 6.93 -2.22
C LEU A 58 -12.75 6.10 -2.95
N TRP A 59 -13.06 5.63 -4.16
CA TRP A 59 -12.10 4.96 -5.02
C TRP A 59 -10.89 5.86 -5.33
N SER A 60 -11.14 7.09 -5.76
CA SER A 60 -10.10 8.08 -6.08
C SER A 60 -9.21 8.38 -4.87
N ILE A 61 -9.78 8.46 -3.67
CA ILE A 61 -9.03 8.62 -2.41
C ILE A 61 -8.16 7.37 -2.16
N ALA A 62 -8.71 6.17 -2.29
CA ALA A 62 -7.96 4.92 -2.09
C ALA A 62 -6.78 4.77 -3.07
N VAL A 63 -6.93 5.24 -4.30
CA VAL A 63 -5.85 5.23 -5.31
C VAL A 63 -4.80 6.29 -4.99
N SER A 64 -5.21 7.54 -4.77
CA SER A 64 -4.32 8.71 -4.63
C SER A 64 -3.55 8.75 -3.31
N ILE A 65 -4.10 8.20 -2.22
CA ILE A 65 -3.44 8.22 -0.91
C ILE A 65 -2.12 7.44 -0.90
N PHE A 66 -1.95 6.47 -1.80
CA PHE A 66 -0.68 5.77 -2.01
C PHE A 66 0.44 6.74 -2.41
N ALA A 67 0.16 7.71 -3.27
CA ALA A 67 1.14 8.71 -3.67
C ALA A 67 1.53 9.64 -2.50
N ILE A 68 0.57 9.98 -1.64
CA ILE A 68 0.84 10.74 -0.41
C ILE A 68 1.76 9.94 0.53
N GLY A 69 1.47 8.65 0.72
CA GLY A 69 2.34 7.75 1.47
C GLY A 69 3.76 7.72 0.91
N GLY A 70 3.91 7.58 -0.40
CA GLY A 70 5.21 7.57 -1.08
C GLY A 70 5.99 8.87 -0.92
N MET A 71 5.31 10.03 -0.95
CA MET A 71 5.97 11.32 -0.65
C MET A 71 6.53 11.35 0.77
N ILE A 72 5.76 10.88 1.75
CA ILE A 72 6.19 10.81 3.15
C ILE A 72 7.37 9.83 3.30
N GLY A 73 7.25 8.64 2.70
CA GLY A 73 8.29 7.60 2.69
C GLY A 73 9.60 8.11 2.09
N GLY A 74 9.53 8.81 0.95
CA GLY A 74 10.70 9.41 0.28
C GLY A 74 11.41 10.48 1.13
N ILE A 75 10.65 11.36 1.79
CA ILE A 75 11.21 12.40 2.68
C ILE A 75 11.86 11.77 3.91
N CYS A 76 11.19 10.80 4.54
CA CYS A 76 11.69 10.17 5.77
C CYS A 76 12.79 9.12 5.53
N GLY A 77 12.83 8.52 4.33
CA GLY A 77 13.74 7.42 4.00
C GLY A 77 15.21 7.76 4.16
N GLY A 78 15.60 8.99 3.80
CA GLY A 78 16.97 9.50 3.98
C GLY A 78 17.38 9.56 5.46
N SER A 79 16.50 10.10 6.32
CA SER A 79 16.74 10.19 7.77
C SER A 79 16.80 8.80 8.41
N VAL A 80 15.93 7.88 8.03
CA VAL A 80 15.94 6.49 8.53
C VAL A 80 17.22 5.76 8.09
N GLY A 81 17.62 5.94 6.84
CA GLY A 81 18.85 5.35 6.29
C GLY A 81 20.11 5.84 7.01
N ASN A 82 20.18 7.12 7.36
CA ASN A 82 21.31 7.71 8.08
C ASN A 82 21.34 7.30 9.57
N LYS A 83 20.17 7.17 10.21
CA LYS A 83 20.09 6.86 11.64
C LYS A 83 20.24 5.36 11.96
N PHE A 84 19.62 4.49 11.16
CA PHE A 84 19.60 3.05 11.40
C PHE A 84 20.54 2.25 10.48
N GLY A 85 21.07 2.88 9.41
CA GLY A 85 21.85 2.23 8.37
C GLY A 85 20.97 1.58 7.29
N ARG A 86 21.50 1.47 6.06
CA ARG A 86 20.73 1.00 4.88
C ARG A 86 20.07 -0.38 5.05
N LYS A 87 20.79 -1.36 5.63
CA LYS A 87 20.25 -2.73 5.80
C LYS A 87 19.11 -2.78 6.83
N LYS A 88 19.26 -2.13 7.98
CA LYS A 88 18.22 -2.12 9.02
C LYS A 88 17.05 -1.24 8.62
N GLY A 89 17.30 -0.13 7.92
CA GLY A 89 16.26 0.69 7.31
C GLY A 89 15.37 -0.12 6.37
N LEU A 90 15.97 -0.91 5.47
CA LEU A 90 15.21 -1.82 4.58
C LEU A 90 14.39 -2.88 5.34
N LEU A 91 14.90 -3.41 6.46
CA LEU A 91 14.16 -4.37 7.28
C LEU A 91 12.97 -3.72 8.02
N LEU A 92 13.17 -2.53 8.58
CA LEU A 92 12.08 -1.75 9.20
C LEU A 92 11.01 -1.38 8.19
N ASN A 93 11.44 -1.03 6.98
CA ASN A 93 10.54 -0.74 5.87
C ASN A 93 9.63 -1.94 5.56
N ASN A 94 10.19 -3.15 5.44
CA ASN A 94 9.42 -4.37 5.24
C ASN A 94 8.35 -4.61 6.33
N LEU A 95 8.56 -4.18 7.59
CA LEU A 95 7.51 -4.28 8.61
C LEU A 95 6.31 -3.40 8.29
N LEU A 96 6.53 -2.21 7.74
CA LEU A 96 5.45 -1.34 7.22
C LEU A 96 4.75 -2.01 6.03
N GLY A 97 5.51 -2.61 5.11
CA GLY A 97 4.95 -3.37 3.98
C GLY A 97 4.04 -4.51 4.42
N VAL A 98 4.48 -5.32 5.39
CA VAL A 98 3.66 -6.41 5.97
C VAL A 98 2.43 -5.85 6.68
N GLY A 99 2.58 -4.80 7.49
CA GLY A 99 1.47 -4.16 8.18
C GLY A 99 0.40 -3.62 7.22
N GLY A 100 0.83 -2.95 6.16
CA GLY A 100 -0.06 -2.46 5.11
C GLY A 100 -0.76 -3.60 4.34
N ALA A 101 -0.04 -4.68 4.04
CA ALA A 101 -0.61 -5.86 3.40
C ALA A 101 -1.67 -6.54 4.30
N CYS A 102 -1.42 -6.66 5.60
CA CYS A 102 -2.40 -7.16 6.55
C CYS A 102 -3.65 -6.27 6.61
N LEU A 103 -3.48 -4.94 6.69
CA LEU A 103 -4.61 -4.01 6.71
C LEU A 103 -5.50 -4.16 5.47
N MET A 104 -4.91 -4.25 4.27
CA MET A 104 -5.67 -4.45 3.04
C MET A 104 -6.27 -5.86 2.98
N GLY A 105 -5.54 -6.91 3.37
CA GLY A 105 -6.02 -8.29 3.32
C GLY A 105 -7.19 -8.57 4.27
N PHE A 106 -7.18 -7.95 5.46
CA PHE A 106 -8.26 -8.08 6.44
C PHE A 106 -9.41 -7.08 6.24
N SER A 107 -9.28 -6.13 5.30
CA SER A 107 -10.32 -5.12 5.04
C SER A 107 -11.66 -5.76 4.65
N GLN A 108 -11.63 -6.80 3.81
CA GLN A 108 -12.82 -7.53 3.37
C GLN A 108 -13.47 -8.32 4.51
N MET A 109 -12.66 -8.96 5.37
CA MET A 109 -13.15 -9.73 6.52
C MET A 109 -13.79 -8.82 7.58
N SER A 110 -13.28 -7.59 7.71
CA SER A 110 -13.74 -6.61 8.69
C SER A 110 -14.84 -5.70 8.15
N TYR A 111 -15.29 -5.88 6.90
CA TYR A 111 -16.27 -5.02 6.21
C TYR A 111 -15.94 -3.52 6.36
N SER A 112 -14.68 -3.14 6.13
CA SER A 112 -14.21 -1.76 6.28
C SER A 112 -13.36 -1.32 5.09
N TYR A 113 -13.88 -0.36 4.33
CA TYR A 113 -13.13 0.32 3.28
C TYR A 113 -12.07 1.28 3.85
N GLU A 114 -12.20 1.73 5.10
CA GLU A 114 -11.20 2.56 5.77
C GLU A 114 -9.89 1.81 5.99
N MET A 115 -9.95 0.52 6.33
CA MET A 115 -8.75 -0.33 6.44
C MET A 115 -8.02 -0.46 5.10
N LEU A 116 -8.74 -0.50 3.98
CA LEU A 116 -8.15 -0.51 2.65
C LEU A 116 -7.41 0.80 2.36
N ILE A 117 -8.03 1.95 2.65
CA ILE A 117 -7.42 3.28 2.48
C ILE A 117 -6.17 3.43 3.37
N LEU A 118 -6.25 3.03 4.64
CA LEU A 118 -5.11 3.06 5.56
C LEU A 118 -4.00 2.10 5.11
N GLY A 119 -4.35 0.90 4.65
CA GLY A 119 -3.38 -0.05 4.09
C GLY A 119 -2.65 0.53 2.88
N ARG A 120 -3.36 1.21 1.97
CA ARG A 120 -2.78 1.90 0.81
C ARG A 120 -1.80 3.01 1.22
N LEU A 121 -2.13 3.79 2.27
CA LEU A 121 -1.23 4.80 2.83
C LEU A 121 0.05 4.15 3.39
N VAL A 122 -0.09 3.11 4.22
CA VAL A 122 1.03 2.44 4.88
C VAL A 122 1.95 1.77 3.86
N ILE A 123 1.39 1.10 2.85
CA ILE A 123 2.20 0.55 1.75
C ILE A 123 2.86 1.67 0.94
N GLY A 124 2.18 2.80 0.73
CA GLY A 124 2.79 3.98 0.12
C GLY A 124 4.04 4.42 0.87
N ILE A 125 4.03 4.46 2.20
CA ILE A 125 5.19 4.82 3.02
C ILE A 125 6.31 3.77 2.91
N ASN A 126 5.96 2.50 2.74
CA ASN A 126 6.93 1.41 2.54
C ASN A 126 7.63 1.48 1.17
N CYS A 127 7.06 2.14 0.17
CA CYS A 127 7.64 2.14 -1.17
C CYS A 127 8.49 3.39 -1.40
#